data_AF-A0A6B8RJ77-F1
#
_entry.id   AF-A0A6B8RJ77-F1
#
_cell.length_a   1.000
_cell.length_b   1.000
_cell.length_c   1.000
_cell.angle_alpha   90.00
_cell.angle_beta   90.00
_cell.angle_gamma   90.00
#
_symmetry.space_group_name_H-M   'P 1'
#
loop_
_entity.id
_entity.type
_entity.pdbx_description
1 polymer ?
#
loop_
_entity_poly.entity_id
_entity_poly.type
_entity_poly.pdbx_seq_one_letter_code
_entity_poly.pdbx_strand_id
1 'polypeptide(L)'
;MLDYIPFYNKRGLPMFNRRLARLSSKALFVFLLFLLSMIFLAASAFAAVDSKSISVMIDGKEQQYEQSPLIEKGHTLVPLRAIFEALGAEIKWNAVTRTATATKDDIEVVITIGQKTAYVNSRPQLLDVSAQIINGHTMVPLRFISQAFGAYVNWRPSTNTVAIKTTRITPETSKLQMPLKAVESAPIEAVTSPNGIPQIEEAVLLKAPLNPPLATPMFTVPLSELSRNWKSFDTVHFRIYYYDQEREQDIIIQSQYFDEIYEILLIEFGHPMPEQIPVYFYNETDYLAIKELPPWSIAAWEPATDSMKIKLEAAHVNNQDLMSFRHELTHAITLSSIDSSLYEAPTWFMEGAATYFEQAQPYYDLARSRVLYKALQDNKLIAFSDIAADSTKWLEADVGLIYAEAQSFYGYLVAQYGETNINEIYYTADNFTKVIDQITNHSLADLEASWKLALAQSYSTATPLNGQIFFMEGAWYEGGIKNGLQEGQGKYFDNDKLVYSGEYKDGKFEGQGVFFYKGGAVYKGEMKAGSPNGYGKYYWAEGDHYEGNLVNGEFEGQGIYYWINGDVYTGEWKAGKQNGQGTIRNADGSDFSGLFIDGEIAYS
;
A
#
# COMPACT_ATOMS: atom_id res chain seq x y z
N MET A 1 41.65 66.56 -23.45
CA MET A 1 41.95 66.78 -24.88
C MET A 1 43.44 66.57 -25.04
N LEU A 2 43.86 65.76 -26.03
CA LEU A 2 45.24 65.27 -26.24
C LEU A 2 45.73 64.25 -25.19
N ASP A 3 46.45 63.17 -25.53
CA ASP A 3 46.29 62.20 -26.64
C ASP A 3 47.19 60.99 -26.33
N TYR A 4 46.73 59.76 -26.52
CA TYR A 4 47.55 58.55 -26.32
C TYR A 4 47.75 57.81 -27.67
N ILE A 5 48.95 57.90 -28.24
CA ILE A 5 49.27 57.37 -29.56
C ILE A 5 49.94 55.99 -29.43
N PRO A 6 49.35 54.90 -29.96
CA PRO A 6 50.02 53.60 -30.07
C PRO A 6 50.87 53.53 -31.34
N PHE A 7 52.14 53.18 -31.21
CA PHE A 7 53.01 52.90 -32.35
C PHE A 7 52.70 51.52 -32.96
N TYR A 8 52.27 51.51 -34.23
CA TYR A 8 52.13 50.30 -35.06
C TYR A 8 53.27 50.19 -36.08
N ASN A 9 53.63 48.97 -36.48
CA ASN A 9 54.51 48.76 -37.65
C ASN A 9 53.69 48.83 -38.97
N LYS A 10 54.38 48.86 -40.12
CA LYS A 10 53.78 48.97 -41.48
C LYS A 10 52.78 47.86 -41.89
N ARG A 11 52.41 46.92 -41.01
CA ARG A 11 51.35 45.90 -41.20
C ARG A 11 50.35 45.81 -40.02
N GLY A 12 50.29 46.81 -39.14
CA GLY A 12 49.15 46.97 -38.22
C GLY A 12 49.03 45.98 -37.06
N LEU A 13 50.10 45.27 -36.68
CA LEU A 13 50.11 44.38 -35.51
C LEU A 13 50.85 45.01 -34.30
N PRO A 14 50.37 44.82 -33.06
CA PRO A 14 51.01 45.34 -31.86
C PRO A 14 52.34 44.63 -31.56
N MET A 15 53.38 45.39 -31.18
CA MET A 15 54.68 44.83 -30.81
C MET A 15 54.69 44.32 -29.36
N PHE A 16 54.67 43.00 -29.18
CA PHE A 16 54.93 42.38 -27.88
C PHE A 16 56.40 42.57 -27.45
N ASN A 17 56.59 42.98 -26.20
CA ASN A 17 57.91 43.28 -25.61
C ASN A 17 58.77 42.00 -25.52
N ARG A 18 59.84 41.92 -26.32
CA ARG A 18 60.83 40.82 -26.26
C ARG A 18 61.79 40.97 -25.07
N ARG A 19 61.31 40.76 -23.84
CA ARG A 19 62.13 40.66 -22.62
C ARG A 19 61.67 39.55 -21.65
N LEU A 20 61.37 38.34 -22.15
CA LEU A 20 61.13 37.14 -21.31
C LEU A 20 61.45 35.85 -22.10
N ALA A 21 62.73 35.62 -22.47
CA ALA A 21 63.12 34.42 -23.22
C ALA A 21 64.63 34.05 -23.10
N ARG A 22 65.13 33.84 -21.87
CA ARG A 22 66.40 33.11 -21.61
C ARG A 22 66.32 32.27 -20.33
N LEU A 23 65.29 31.44 -20.21
CA LEU A 23 65.43 30.22 -19.43
C LEU A 23 66.33 29.27 -20.23
N SER A 24 67.36 28.71 -19.59
CA SER A 24 68.21 27.69 -20.23
C SER A 24 67.35 26.46 -20.58
N SER A 25 67.77 25.66 -21.56
CA SER A 25 67.06 24.42 -21.92
C SER A 25 66.81 23.51 -20.70
N LYS A 26 67.76 23.49 -19.75
CA LYS A 26 67.62 22.81 -18.45
C LYS A 26 66.53 23.44 -17.58
N ALA A 27 66.45 24.76 -17.46
CA ALA A 27 65.43 25.43 -16.67
C ALA A 27 64.02 25.29 -17.29
N LEU A 28 63.91 25.32 -18.63
CA LEU A 28 62.66 25.05 -19.33
C LEU A 28 62.21 23.59 -19.15
N PHE A 29 63.15 22.64 -19.19
CA PHE A 29 62.87 21.22 -18.96
C PHE A 29 62.45 20.92 -17.51
N VAL A 30 63.10 21.53 -16.53
CA VAL A 30 62.70 21.45 -15.11
C VAL A 30 61.33 22.10 -14.88
N PHE A 31 61.05 23.25 -15.52
CA PHE A 31 59.73 23.88 -15.45
C PHE A 31 58.64 23.02 -16.10
N LEU A 32 58.92 22.38 -17.24
CA LEU A 32 58.02 21.42 -17.89
C LEU A 32 57.79 20.16 -17.04
N LEU A 33 58.82 19.62 -16.40
CA LEU A 33 58.67 18.50 -15.45
C LEU A 33 57.85 18.91 -14.22
N PHE A 34 58.04 20.12 -13.71
CA PHE A 34 57.26 20.65 -12.60
C PHE A 34 55.79 20.83 -13.01
N LEU A 35 55.52 21.37 -14.19
CA LEU A 35 54.17 21.50 -14.75
C LEU A 35 53.54 20.13 -15.02
N LEU A 36 54.30 19.14 -15.51
CA LEU A 36 53.84 17.77 -15.70
C LEU A 36 53.54 17.08 -14.36
N SER A 37 54.35 17.34 -13.32
CA SER A 37 54.10 16.85 -11.96
C SER A 37 52.89 17.53 -11.31
N MET A 38 52.62 18.80 -11.59
CA MET A 38 51.40 19.48 -11.15
C MET A 38 50.17 19.02 -11.93
N ILE A 39 50.31 18.70 -13.22
CA ILE A 39 49.25 18.04 -14.00
C ILE A 39 49.00 16.62 -13.48
N PHE A 40 50.03 15.87 -13.05
CA PHE A 40 49.85 14.56 -12.41
C PHE A 40 49.24 14.67 -11.00
N LEU A 41 49.66 15.64 -10.17
CA LEU A 41 49.05 15.90 -8.86
C LEU A 41 47.59 16.35 -9.01
N ALA A 42 47.30 17.23 -9.97
CA ALA A 42 45.94 17.64 -10.29
C ALA A 42 45.13 16.46 -10.86
N ALA A 43 45.70 15.63 -11.74
CA ALA A 43 45.03 14.43 -12.23
C ALA A 43 44.74 13.43 -11.10
N SER A 44 45.61 13.28 -10.10
CA SER A 44 45.29 12.48 -8.90
C SER A 44 44.26 13.14 -7.97
N ALA A 45 44.17 14.48 -7.96
CA ALA A 45 43.14 15.21 -7.22
C ALA A 45 41.77 15.23 -7.92
N PHE A 46 41.75 15.11 -9.25
CA PHE A 46 40.53 15.00 -10.06
C PHE A 46 40.14 13.55 -10.41
N ALA A 47 41.02 12.57 -10.17
CA ALA A 47 40.71 11.13 -10.27
C ALA A 47 40.03 10.59 -9.00
N ALA A 48 40.02 11.36 -7.90
CA ALA A 48 39.05 11.19 -6.82
C ALA A 48 37.68 11.73 -7.25
N VAL A 49 37.08 11.12 -8.28
CA VAL A 49 35.63 11.18 -8.44
C VAL A 49 35.06 10.51 -7.20
N ASP A 50 34.21 11.23 -6.46
CA ASP A 50 33.58 10.75 -5.24
C ASP A 50 32.55 9.66 -5.58
N SER A 51 33.05 8.45 -5.83
CA SER A 51 32.25 7.23 -5.92
C SER A 51 31.84 6.83 -4.50
N LYS A 52 30.94 7.64 -3.95
CA LYS A 52 30.36 7.57 -2.61
C LYS A 52 30.01 6.12 -2.27
N SER A 53 30.87 5.48 -1.47
CA SER A 53 30.91 4.01 -1.34
C SER A 53 29.65 3.45 -0.69
N ILE A 54 29.15 2.33 -1.20
CA ILE A 54 27.95 1.69 -0.67
C ILE A 54 28.29 0.96 0.63
N SER A 55 27.68 1.38 1.75
CA SER A 55 27.68 0.63 3.01
C SER A 55 26.49 -0.32 3.05
N VAL A 56 26.61 -1.43 3.78
CA VAL A 56 25.49 -2.33 4.08
C VAL A 56 25.45 -2.59 5.58
N MET A 57 24.29 -2.43 6.19
CA MET A 57 24.03 -2.70 7.60
C MET A 57 23.08 -3.90 7.69
N ILE A 58 23.34 -4.85 8.58
CA ILE A 58 22.40 -5.93 8.94
C ILE A 58 22.15 -5.83 10.44
N ASP A 59 20.89 -5.65 10.84
CA ASP A 59 20.45 -5.46 12.22
C ASP A 59 21.25 -4.40 13.00
N GLY A 60 21.58 -3.30 12.31
CA GLY A 60 22.36 -2.19 12.88
C GLY A 60 23.88 -2.41 12.90
N LYS A 61 24.38 -3.54 12.40
CA LYS A 61 25.82 -3.83 12.27
C LYS A 61 26.30 -3.65 10.83
N GLU A 62 27.34 -2.85 10.63
CA GLU A 62 27.98 -2.70 9.32
C GLU A 62 28.65 -4.00 8.85
N GLN A 63 28.44 -4.31 7.58
CA GLN A 63 29.01 -5.47 6.90
C GLN A 63 30.24 -5.08 6.11
N GLN A 64 31.22 -5.98 6.08
CA GLN A 64 32.46 -5.81 5.35
C GLN A 64 32.59 -6.93 4.32
N TYR A 65 32.96 -6.58 3.09
CA TYR A 65 32.95 -7.48 1.94
C TYR A 65 34.32 -7.50 1.26
N GLU A 66 34.78 -8.69 0.85
CA GLU A 66 36.04 -8.85 0.09
C GLU A 66 36.01 -8.09 -1.25
N GLN A 67 34.85 -8.04 -1.88
CA GLN A 67 34.53 -7.18 -3.03
C GLN A 67 33.44 -6.21 -2.60
N SER A 68 33.73 -4.91 -2.64
CA SER A 68 32.78 -3.85 -2.26
C SER A 68 31.47 -3.96 -3.03
N PRO A 69 30.32 -3.62 -2.42
CA PRO A 69 29.05 -3.55 -3.12
C PRO A 69 29.10 -2.55 -4.27
N LEU A 70 28.28 -2.78 -5.30
CA LEU A 70 28.19 -1.91 -6.48
C LEU A 70 26.74 -1.79 -6.93
N ILE A 71 26.40 -0.67 -7.57
CA ILE A 71 25.10 -0.49 -8.22
C ILE A 71 25.22 -0.90 -9.70
N GLU A 72 24.30 -1.75 -10.14
CA GLU A 72 24.08 -2.04 -11.55
C GLU A 72 22.61 -1.83 -11.88
N LYS A 73 22.32 -0.93 -12.82
CA LYS A 73 20.95 -0.57 -13.24
C LYS A 73 20.00 -0.23 -12.08
N GLY A 74 20.50 0.48 -11.06
CA GLY A 74 19.74 0.82 -9.84
C GLY A 74 19.78 -0.23 -8.72
N HIS A 75 20.20 -1.47 -8.99
CA HIS A 75 20.22 -2.53 -7.98
C HIS A 75 21.60 -2.65 -7.32
N THR A 76 21.63 -2.68 -5.99
CA THR A 76 22.86 -3.02 -5.25
C THR A 76 23.16 -4.51 -5.36
N LEU A 77 24.33 -4.84 -5.91
CA LEU A 77 24.90 -6.18 -5.93
C LEU A 77 25.95 -6.34 -4.82
N VAL A 78 25.94 -7.49 -4.15
CA VAL A 78 26.90 -7.87 -3.10
C VAL A 78 27.48 -9.26 -3.32
N PRO A 79 28.65 -9.58 -2.74
CA PRO A 79 29.20 -10.93 -2.81
C PRO A 79 28.28 -11.96 -2.19
N LEU A 80 27.95 -12.99 -2.98
CA LEU A 80 26.98 -14.03 -2.66
C LEU A 80 27.23 -14.65 -1.28
N ARG A 81 28.42 -15.19 -1.05
CA ARG A 81 28.70 -15.90 0.21
C ARG A 81 28.42 -15.04 1.45
N ALA A 82 28.93 -13.82 1.45
CA ALA A 82 28.84 -12.93 2.60
C ALA A 82 27.39 -12.51 2.94
N ILE A 83 26.55 -12.20 1.95
CA ILE A 83 25.16 -11.79 2.23
C ILE A 83 24.31 -12.96 2.74
N PHE A 84 24.45 -14.13 2.13
CA PHE A 84 23.67 -15.32 2.52
C PHE A 84 24.11 -15.83 3.91
N GLU A 85 25.41 -15.87 4.21
CA GLU A 85 25.92 -16.24 5.55
C GLU A 85 25.49 -15.22 6.61
N ALA A 86 25.53 -13.91 6.31
CA ALA A 86 25.12 -12.87 7.27
C ALA A 86 23.60 -12.83 7.52
N LEU A 87 22.78 -13.38 6.61
CA LEU A 87 21.34 -13.60 6.80
C LEU A 87 21.01 -14.93 7.52
N GLY A 88 22.03 -15.76 7.80
CA GLY A 88 21.90 -17.05 8.49
C GLY A 88 21.55 -18.23 7.57
N ALA A 89 21.82 -18.15 6.27
CA ALA A 89 21.58 -19.24 5.32
C ALA A 89 22.83 -20.09 5.07
N GLU A 90 22.66 -21.41 5.00
CA GLU A 90 23.69 -22.33 4.49
C GLU A 90 23.76 -22.24 2.95
N ILE A 91 24.95 -22.42 2.36
CA ILE A 91 25.16 -22.25 0.91
C ILE A 91 25.89 -23.44 0.30
N LYS A 92 25.34 -23.99 -0.78
CA LYS A 92 25.95 -25.02 -1.63
C LYS A 92 26.22 -24.43 -3.01
N TRP A 93 27.43 -24.66 -3.53
CA TRP A 93 27.85 -24.19 -4.85
C TRP A 93 28.07 -25.36 -5.80
N ASN A 94 27.39 -25.34 -6.95
CA ASN A 94 27.62 -26.27 -8.05
C ASN A 94 28.40 -25.57 -9.17
N ALA A 95 29.69 -25.90 -9.28
CA ALA A 95 30.58 -25.31 -10.29
C ALA A 95 30.24 -25.73 -11.73
N VAL A 96 29.59 -26.88 -11.94
CA VAL A 96 29.24 -27.39 -13.28
C VAL A 96 28.05 -26.63 -13.85
N THR A 97 27.00 -26.44 -13.04
CA THR A 97 25.80 -25.69 -13.46
C THR A 97 25.91 -24.18 -13.23
N ARG A 98 26.95 -23.74 -12.52
CA ARG A 98 27.15 -22.36 -12.04
C ARG A 98 25.96 -21.88 -11.19
N THR A 99 25.49 -22.76 -10.32
CA THR A 99 24.31 -22.55 -9.48
C THR A 99 24.71 -22.48 -8.01
N ALA A 100 24.21 -21.46 -7.32
CA ALA A 100 24.19 -21.41 -5.87
C ALA A 100 22.80 -21.82 -5.38
N THR A 101 22.76 -22.76 -4.43
CA THR A 101 21.57 -23.12 -3.67
C THR A 101 21.83 -22.71 -2.23
N ALA A 102 20.95 -21.91 -1.64
CA ALA A 102 21.05 -21.51 -0.26
C ALA A 102 19.78 -21.83 0.52
N THR A 103 19.94 -22.25 1.76
CA THR A 103 18.85 -22.78 2.59
C THR A 103 18.88 -22.19 3.98
N LYS A 104 17.72 -21.70 4.44
CA LYS A 104 17.49 -21.23 5.81
C LYS A 104 16.07 -21.61 6.20
N ASP A 105 15.91 -22.27 7.34
CA ASP A 105 14.61 -22.81 7.78
C ASP A 105 13.96 -23.62 6.64
N ASP A 106 12.67 -23.40 6.34
CA ASP A 106 11.95 -24.03 5.23
C ASP A 106 12.08 -23.28 3.87
N ILE A 107 13.10 -22.42 3.72
CA ILE A 107 13.31 -21.59 2.53
C ILE A 107 14.57 -22.01 1.77
N GLU A 108 14.41 -22.50 0.55
CA GLU A 108 15.45 -22.74 -0.44
C GLU A 108 15.43 -21.65 -1.53
N VAL A 109 16.58 -21.01 -1.76
CA VAL A 109 16.81 -20.04 -2.84
C VAL A 109 17.84 -20.62 -3.82
N VAL A 110 17.48 -20.74 -5.09
CA VAL A 110 18.34 -21.27 -6.16
C VAL A 110 18.61 -20.18 -7.21
N ILE A 111 19.88 -19.88 -7.46
CA ILE A 111 20.32 -18.83 -8.39
C ILE A 111 21.39 -19.39 -9.32
N THR A 112 21.17 -19.29 -10.62
CA THR A 112 22.14 -19.65 -11.65
C THR A 112 22.76 -18.41 -12.26
N ILE A 113 24.10 -18.34 -12.30
CA ILE A 113 24.83 -17.18 -12.80
C ILE A 113 24.49 -16.91 -14.27
N GLY A 114 24.15 -15.66 -14.59
CA GLY A 114 23.77 -15.20 -15.92
C GLY A 114 22.30 -15.41 -16.28
N GLN A 115 21.51 -16.09 -15.44
CA GLN A 115 20.07 -16.24 -15.65
C GLN A 115 19.30 -15.12 -14.96
N LYS A 116 18.22 -14.65 -15.61
CA LYS A 116 17.23 -13.74 -15.00
C LYS A 116 16.21 -14.47 -14.14
N THR A 117 16.22 -15.80 -14.09
CA THR A 117 15.29 -16.58 -13.27
C THR A 117 16.04 -17.15 -12.08
N ALA A 118 15.62 -16.77 -10.88
CA ALA A 118 15.92 -17.48 -9.65
C ALA A 118 14.73 -18.36 -9.25
N TYR A 119 14.89 -19.20 -8.24
CA TYR A 119 13.79 -19.95 -7.65
C TYR A 119 13.77 -19.76 -6.14
N VAL A 120 12.58 -19.64 -5.56
CA VAL A 120 12.33 -19.67 -4.11
C VAL A 120 11.33 -20.79 -3.84
N ASN A 121 11.71 -21.81 -3.07
CA ASN A 121 10.92 -23.02 -2.83
C ASN A 121 10.35 -23.63 -4.14
N SER A 122 11.25 -23.82 -5.12
CA SER A 122 10.95 -24.29 -6.49
C SER A 122 10.02 -23.38 -7.34
N ARG A 123 9.54 -22.24 -6.82
CA ARG A 123 8.75 -21.26 -7.60
C ARG A 123 9.69 -20.30 -8.33
N PRO A 124 9.51 -20.03 -9.64
CA PRO A 124 10.38 -19.12 -10.38
C PRO A 124 10.12 -17.66 -9.98
N GLN A 125 11.20 -16.91 -9.74
CA GLN A 125 11.19 -15.45 -9.55
C GLN A 125 12.01 -14.79 -10.65
N LEU A 126 11.48 -13.72 -11.26
CA LEU A 126 12.22 -12.92 -12.23
C LEU A 126 13.15 -11.93 -11.50
N LEU A 127 14.36 -11.77 -12.02
CA LEU A 127 15.36 -10.81 -11.58
C LEU A 127 15.60 -9.75 -12.67
N ASP A 128 15.54 -8.48 -12.28
CA ASP A 128 15.82 -7.35 -13.15
C ASP A 128 17.30 -7.34 -13.59
N VAL A 129 18.19 -7.63 -12.62
CA VAL A 129 19.62 -7.86 -12.80
C VAL A 129 19.96 -9.30 -12.41
N SER A 130 20.57 -10.04 -13.33
CA SER A 130 21.02 -11.41 -13.08
C SER A 130 22.26 -11.45 -12.19
N ALA A 131 22.38 -12.53 -11.40
CA ALA A 131 23.61 -12.80 -10.67
C ALA A 131 24.78 -13.03 -11.64
N GLN A 132 25.95 -12.49 -11.34
CA GLN A 132 27.08 -12.41 -12.27
C GLN A 132 28.44 -12.54 -11.58
N ILE A 133 29.52 -12.65 -12.35
CA ILE A 133 30.89 -12.72 -11.81
C ILE A 133 31.58 -11.39 -12.12
N ILE A 134 31.93 -10.64 -11.07
CA ILE A 134 32.68 -9.38 -11.15
C ILE A 134 33.96 -9.55 -10.34
N ASN A 135 35.12 -9.28 -10.96
CA ASN A 135 36.44 -9.44 -10.32
C ASN A 135 36.66 -10.81 -9.64
N GLY A 136 36.14 -11.89 -10.23
CA GLY A 136 36.21 -13.25 -9.67
C GLY A 136 35.21 -13.57 -8.55
N HIS A 137 34.44 -12.59 -8.08
CA HIS A 137 33.43 -12.76 -7.04
C HIS A 137 32.04 -12.97 -7.68
N THR A 138 31.25 -13.89 -7.15
CA THR A 138 29.84 -14.03 -7.55
C THR A 138 29.02 -12.95 -6.85
N MET A 139 28.43 -12.05 -7.62
CA MET A 139 27.63 -10.92 -7.16
C MET A 139 26.14 -11.23 -7.37
N VAL A 140 25.30 -10.92 -6.37
CA VAL A 140 23.86 -11.19 -6.37
C VAL A 140 23.05 -9.95 -5.98
N PRO A 141 21.79 -9.79 -6.46
CA PRO A 141 20.93 -8.66 -6.08
C PRO A 141 20.55 -8.72 -4.60
N LEU A 142 21.11 -7.83 -3.79
CA LEU A 142 20.98 -7.83 -2.33
C LEU A 142 19.51 -7.88 -1.88
N ARG A 143 18.67 -7.04 -2.49
CA ARG A 143 17.25 -6.88 -2.13
C ARG A 143 16.50 -8.21 -2.24
N PHE A 144 16.65 -8.90 -3.38
CA PHE A 144 16.04 -10.21 -3.62
C PHE A 144 16.51 -11.25 -2.60
N ILE A 145 17.82 -11.35 -2.31
CA ILE A 145 18.34 -12.33 -1.34
C ILE A 145 17.71 -12.12 0.04
N SER A 146 17.72 -10.88 0.51
CA SER A 146 17.25 -10.53 1.84
C SER A 146 15.75 -10.79 1.98
N GLN A 147 14.94 -10.32 1.02
CA GLN A 147 13.50 -10.53 1.01
C GLN A 147 13.12 -12.01 0.91
N ALA A 148 13.89 -12.82 0.16
CA ALA A 148 13.65 -14.26 0.06
C ALA A 148 13.74 -14.96 1.42
N PHE A 149 14.64 -14.53 2.31
CA PHE A 149 14.74 -15.01 3.70
C PHE A 149 13.91 -14.21 4.72
N GLY A 150 12.93 -13.43 4.25
CA GLY A 150 12.04 -12.65 5.09
C GLY A 150 12.67 -11.43 5.75
N ALA A 151 13.86 -11.00 5.32
CA ALA A 151 14.54 -9.81 5.82
C ALA A 151 14.17 -8.56 5.00
N TYR A 152 13.95 -7.45 5.69
CA TYR A 152 13.60 -6.16 5.10
C TYR A 152 14.84 -5.43 4.58
N VAL A 153 14.69 -4.57 3.57
CA VAL A 153 15.80 -3.83 2.93
C VAL A 153 15.41 -2.40 2.60
N ASN A 154 16.07 -1.44 3.25
CA ASN A 154 15.95 -0.01 3.00
C ASN A 154 17.24 0.51 2.33
N TRP A 155 17.14 1.40 1.35
CA TRP A 155 18.27 2.14 0.78
C TRP A 155 18.23 3.59 1.25
N ARG A 156 19.34 4.09 1.79
CA ARG A 156 19.47 5.46 2.31
C ARG A 156 20.33 6.32 1.37
N PRO A 157 19.75 7.14 0.46
CA PRO A 157 20.51 7.87 -0.57
C PRO A 157 21.46 8.93 0.02
N SER A 158 21.10 9.53 1.16
CA SER A 158 21.92 10.51 1.86
C SER A 158 23.27 9.93 2.29
N THR A 159 23.30 8.66 2.69
CA THR A 159 24.46 7.96 3.28
C THR A 159 25.02 6.84 2.41
N ASN A 160 24.40 6.56 1.26
CA ASN A 160 24.68 5.40 0.40
C ASN A 160 24.66 4.06 1.17
N THR A 161 23.73 3.93 2.12
CA THR A 161 23.67 2.77 3.03
C THR A 161 22.46 1.90 2.74
N VAL A 162 22.68 0.60 2.49
CA VAL A 162 21.62 -0.41 2.48
C VAL A 162 21.42 -0.93 3.90
N ALA A 163 20.29 -0.67 4.54
CA ALA A 163 19.96 -1.19 5.86
C ALA A 163 19.04 -2.42 5.76
N ILE A 164 19.43 -3.51 6.40
CA ILE A 164 18.73 -4.81 6.39
C ILE A 164 18.29 -5.15 7.81
N LYS A 165 17.07 -5.68 7.98
CA LYS A 165 16.53 -6.15 9.26
C LYS A 165 16.08 -7.61 9.13
N THR A 166 16.59 -8.52 9.95
CA THR A 166 16.37 -9.98 9.74
C THR A 166 15.20 -10.59 10.50
N THR A 167 14.60 -9.84 11.43
CA THR A 167 13.46 -10.31 12.25
C THR A 167 12.14 -9.76 11.72
N ARG A 168 11.18 -10.66 11.44
CA ARG A 168 9.76 -10.31 11.39
C ARG A 168 9.24 -10.19 12.83
N ILE A 169 8.66 -9.05 13.19
CA ILE A 169 7.81 -8.98 14.39
C ILE A 169 6.45 -9.56 13.99
N THR A 170 6.15 -10.79 14.42
CA THR A 170 4.81 -11.36 14.26
C THR A 170 3.97 -11.08 15.51
N PRO A 171 2.62 -10.98 15.40
CA PRO A 171 1.74 -10.73 16.55
C PRO A 171 1.90 -11.72 17.71
N GLU A 172 2.37 -12.94 17.46
CA GLU A 172 2.66 -13.94 18.51
C GLU A 172 3.91 -13.62 19.32
N THR A 173 4.94 -12.99 18.71
CA THR A 173 6.14 -12.57 19.42
C THR A 173 5.91 -11.35 20.31
N SER A 174 4.99 -10.45 19.91
CA SER A 174 4.53 -9.32 20.73
C SER A 174 3.85 -9.79 22.04
N LYS A 175 2.98 -10.81 21.96
CA LYS A 175 2.21 -11.34 23.11
C LYS A 175 3.05 -11.90 24.27
N LEU A 176 4.35 -12.16 24.09
CA LEU A 176 5.19 -12.84 25.08
C LEU A 176 6.25 -11.94 25.76
N GLN A 177 6.37 -10.66 25.38
CA GLN A 177 7.42 -9.77 25.92
C GLN A 177 6.96 -8.32 26.19
N MET A 178 5.86 -8.12 26.93
CA MET A 178 5.53 -6.80 27.50
C MET A 178 5.35 -6.85 29.03
N PRO A 179 6.40 -6.53 29.82
CA PRO A 179 6.21 -6.17 31.22
C PRO A 179 5.64 -4.74 31.30
N LEU A 180 4.32 -4.64 31.51
CA LEU A 180 3.65 -3.36 31.78
C LEU A 180 4.33 -2.63 32.95
N LYS A 181 4.98 -1.50 32.64
CA LYS A 181 5.40 -0.50 33.63
C LYS A 181 4.69 0.81 33.31
N ALA A 182 3.77 1.20 34.18
CA ALA A 182 3.25 2.56 34.18
C ALA A 182 4.39 3.54 34.47
N VAL A 183 4.44 4.62 33.69
CA VAL A 183 5.31 5.78 33.94
C VAL A 183 4.39 6.94 34.26
N GLU A 184 4.51 7.53 35.45
CA GLU A 184 3.75 8.72 35.83
C GLU A 184 4.24 9.96 35.05
N SER A 185 3.33 10.91 34.87
CA SER A 185 3.49 12.04 33.96
C SER A 185 4.55 13.06 34.39
N ALA A 186 5.30 13.57 33.40
CA ALA A 186 6.09 14.80 33.53
C ALA A 186 5.31 15.96 32.88
N PRO A 187 5.27 17.16 33.50
CA PRO A 187 4.57 18.31 32.94
C PRO A 187 5.33 18.93 31.76
N ILE A 188 4.58 19.42 30.76
CA ILE A 188 5.11 20.13 29.60
C ILE A 188 5.42 21.58 30.00
N GLU A 189 6.67 22.02 29.84
CA GLU A 189 7.06 23.43 30.04
C GLU A 189 6.72 24.28 28.79
N ALA A 190 6.09 25.43 29.02
CA ALA A 190 5.64 26.32 27.94
C ALA A 190 6.76 27.25 27.45
N VAL A 191 7.04 27.22 26.15
CA VAL A 191 7.90 28.21 25.49
C VAL A 191 7.08 29.49 25.26
N THR A 192 7.48 30.58 25.93
CA THR A 192 6.88 31.91 25.74
C THR A 192 7.76 32.77 24.83
N SER A 193 7.16 33.38 23.81
CA SER A 193 7.80 34.41 22.97
C SER A 193 7.26 35.79 23.35
N PRO A 194 8.10 36.82 23.54
CA PRO A 194 7.66 38.12 24.04
C PRO A 194 7.24 39.12 22.95
N ASN A 195 6.32 40.01 23.35
CA ASN A 195 5.98 41.34 22.77
C ASN A 195 4.78 41.45 21.81
N GLY A 196 3.64 41.86 22.37
CA GLY A 196 2.99 43.13 21.98
C GLY A 196 1.98 43.13 20.82
N ILE A 197 0.70 42.92 21.14
CA ILE A 197 -0.46 43.20 20.24
C ILE A 197 -0.91 44.66 20.40
N PRO A 198 -1.29 45.35 19.30
CA PRO A 198 -2.30 46.41 19.32
C PRO A 198 -3.61 46.05 18.58
N GLN A 199 -4.72 46.62 19.07
CA GLN A 199 -6.12 46.52 18.63
C GLN A 199 -6.55 47.79 17.86
N ILE A 200 -7.53 47.85 16.94
CA ILE A 200 -8.48 46.91 16.25
C ILE A 200 -8.71 47.49 14.83
N GLU A 201 -9.40 46.80 13.90
CA GLU A 201 -10.61 47.33 13.18
C GLU A 201 -11.26 46.33 12.18
N GLU A 202 -12.57 46.52 11.91
CA GLU A 202 -13.39 45.68 11.02
C GLU A 202 -13.38 46.11 9.54
N ALA A 203 -13.64 45.13 8.66
CA ALA A 203 -14.20 45.26 7.31
C ALA A 203 -13.39 46.00 6.22
N VAL A 204 -12.62 45.23 5.43
CA VAL A 204 -12.48 45.49 3.98
C VAL A 204 -12.70 44.19 3.20
N LEU A 205 -13.73 44.19 2.35
CA LEU A 205 -14.06 43.10 1.45
C LEU A 205 -13.26 43.29 0.14
N LEU A 206 -12.06 42.70 0.05
CA LEU A 206 -11.23 42.71 -1.16
C LEU A 206 -10.41 41.42 -1.29
N LYS A 207 -10.62 40.75 -2.43
CA LYS A 207 -9.83 39.69 -3.09
C LYS A 207 -8.54 39.26 -2.37
N ALA A 208 -8.47 37.98 -2.02
CA ALA A 208 -7.22 37.33 -1.61
C ALA A 208 -6.13 37.52 -2.69
N PRO A 209 -4.88 37.86 -2.32
CA PRO A 209 -3.77 37.95 -3.25
C PRO A 209 -3.36 36.57 -3.77
N LEU A 210 -2.73 36.55 -4.95
CA LEU A 210 -2.13 35.35 -5.53
C LEU A 210 -0.99 34.84 -4.61
N ASN A 211 -0.92 33.51 -4.45
CA ASN A 211 0.14 32.71 -3.82
C ASN A 211 0.95 33.37 -2.69
N PRO A 212 0.67 33.07 -1.41
CA PRO A 212 1.71 33.10 -0.38
C PRO A 212 2.63 31.88 -0.54
N PRO A 213 3.93 31.95 -0.18
CA PRO A 213 4.69 30.75 0.17
C PRO A 213 4.06 30.09 1.40
N LEU A 214 4.37 28.80 1.64
CA LEU A 214 3.93 28.04 2.82
C LEU A 214 4.44 28.64 4.14
N ALA A 215 3.80 29.71 4.60
CA ALA A 215 3.64 30.00 6.00
C ALA A 215 2.59 29.01 6.53
N THR A 216 3.05 27.87 7.05
CA THR A 216 2.20 26.87 7.69
C THR A 216 1.30 27.55 8.72
N PRO A 217 -0.04 27.46 8.59
CA PRO A 217 -0.91 27.88 9.68
C PRO A 217 -0.64 26.91 10.84
N MET A 218 -0.04 27.40 11.92
CA MET A 218 -0.08 26.68 13.19
C MET A 218 -1.56 26.52 13.55
N PHE A 219 -2.03 25.27 13.55
CA PHE A 219 -3.38 24.95 13.99
C PHE A 219 -3.54 25.47 15.42
N THR A 220 -4.56 26.32 15.63
CA THR A 220 -4.75 26.92 16.94
C THR A 220 -5.40 25.91 17.86
N VAL A 221 -4.56 25.11 18.54
CA VAL A 221 -4.94 24.22 19.66
C VAL A 221 -6.02 24.90 20.48
N PRO A 222 -7.27 24.41 20.45
CA PRO A 222 -8.36 25.01 21.20
C PRO A 222 -8.03 25.03 22.68
N LEU A 223 -8.33 26.13 23.39
CA LEU A 223 -8.02 26.27 24.82
C LEU A 223 -8.59 25.13 25.70
N SER A 224 -9.58 24.39 25.18
CA SER A 224 -10.16 23.20 25.76
C SER A 224 -9.22 21.99 25.81
N GLU A 225 -8.33 21.78 24.82
CA GLU A 225 -7.40 20.63 24.80
C GLU A 225 -6.45 20.64 26.02
N LEU A 226 -6.02 21.83 26.44
CA LEU A 226 -5.15 22.06 27.60
C LEU A 226 -5.82 21.77 28.97
N SER A 227 -7.13 21.46 28.98
CA SER A 227 -7.93 21.21 30.19
C SER A 227 -8.45 19.78 30.32
N ARG A 228 -8.14 18.89 29.37
CA ARG A 228 -8.50 17.47 29.44
C ARG A 228 -7.44 16.70 30.24
N ASN A 229 -7.88 15.73 31.05
CA ASN A 229 -7.00 14.80 31.75
C ASN A 229 -6.52 13.70 30.79
N TRP A 230 -5.59 14.05 29.90
CA TRP A 230 -4.97 13.10 28.98
C TRP A 230 -4.20 12.01 29.73
N LYS A 231 -4.51 10.76 29.42
CA LYS A 231 -3.68 9.58 29.62
C LYS A 231 -2.83 9.34 28.37
N SER A 232 -1.74 8.58 28.51
CA SER A 232 -0.96 8.11 27.37
C SER A 232 -0.35 6.73 27.58
N PHE A 233 -0.02 6.06 26.48
CA PHE A 233 0.85 4.88 26.43
C PHE A 233 1.67 4.87 25.14
N ASP A 234 2.78 4.15 25.14
CA ASP A 234 3.72 4.08 24.02
C ASP A 234 3.55 2.72 23.30
N THR A 235 3.56 2.75 21.96
CA THR A 235 3.76 1.58 21.09
C THR A 235 5.22 1.54 20.63
N VAL A 236 5.58 0.74 19.62
CA VAL A 236 6.94 0.78 19.05
C VAL A 236 7.22 2.15 18.41
N HIS A 237 6.30 2.65 17.59
CA HIS A 237 6.51 3.86 16.77
C HIS A 237 5.68 5.07 17.21
N PHE A 238 4.62 4.88 18.01
CA PHE A 238 3.64 5.92 18.34
C PHE A 238 3.54 6.17 19.85
N ARG A 239 3.27 7.43 20.22
CA ARG A 239 2.76 7.77 21.56
C ARG A 239 1.28 8.10 21.47
N ILE A 240 0.46 7.28 22.10
CA ILE A 240 -1.00 7.39 22.07
C ILE A 240 -1.48 8.27 23.21
N TYR A 241 -2.33 9.24 22.92
CA TYR A 241 -2.97 10.16 23.86
C TYR A 241 -4.49 10.03 23.79
N TYR A 242 -5.14 9.90 24.94
CA TYR A 242 -6.60 9.80 25.06
C TYR A 242 -7.09 10.31 26.41
N TYR A 243 -8.35 10.74 26.51
CA TYR A 243 -8.98 11.16 27.79
C TYR A 243 -10.33 10.47 28.05
N ASP A 244 -10.87 9.75 27.06
CA ASP A 244 -12.07 8.94 27.22
C ASP A 244 -11.71 7.59 27.86
N GLN A 245 -12.14 7.39 29.11
CA GLN A 245 -11.86 6.17 29.88
C GLN A 245 -12.81 5.01 29.54
N GLU A 246 -13.99 5.29 28.97
CA GLU A 246 -14.92 4.25 28.56
C GLU A 246 -14.44 3.56 27.28
N ARG A 247 -13.69 4.29 26.44
CA ARG A 247 -13.11 3.83 25.17
C ARG A 247 -11.66 3.33 25.26
N GLU A 248 -11.06 3.32 26.44
CA GLU A 248 -9.65 2.97 26.68
C GLU A 248 -9.23 1.61 26.09
N GLN A 249 -10.09 0.59 26.16
CA GLN A 249 -9.79 -0.73 25.59
C GLN A 249 -9.85 -0.75 24.06
N ASP A 250 -10.79 -0.03 23.43
CA ASP A 250 -10.86 0.06 21.96
C ASP A 250 -9.61 0.76 21.41
N ILE A 251 -9.20 1.86 22.05
CA ILE A 251 -8.01 2.64 21.69
C ILE A 251 -6.75 1.75 21.75
N ILE A 252 -6.61 0.94 22.81
CA ILE A 252 -5.50 -0.02 22.94
C ILE A 252 -5.54 -1.08 21.83
N ILE A 253 -6.71 -1.64 21.52
CA ILE A 253 -6.85 -2.67 20.46
C ILE A 253 -6.57 -2.07 19.07
N GLN A 254 -7.07 -0.87 18.79
CA GLN A 254 -6.83 -0.18 17.51
C GLN A 254 -5.35 0.18 17.34
N SER A 255 -4.69 0.66 18.39
CA SER A 255 -3.28 1.06 18.34
C SER A 255 -2.31 -0.11 18.14
N GLN A 256 -2.73 -1.36 18.42
CA GLN A 256 -1.93 -2.57 18.11
C GLN A 256 -1.66 -2.74 16.61
N TYR A 257 -2.52 -2.20 15.75
CA TYR A 257 -2.33 -2.25 14.29
C TYR A 257 -1.47 -1.10 13.76
N PHE A 258 -1.29 0.00 14.52
CA PHE A 258 -0.58 1.17 14.02
C PHE A 258 0.89 0.88 13.71
N ASP A 259 1.59 0.12 14.57
CA ASP A 259 2.97 -0.29 14.32
C ASP A 259 3.08 -1.16 13.05
N GLU A 260 2.14 -2.09 12.82
CA GLU A 260 2.12 -2.92 11.60
C GLU A 260 1.85 -2.08 10.34
N ILE A 261 0.90 -1.15 10.41
CA ILE A 261 0.59 -0.23 9.32
C ILE A 261 1.80 0.66 8.99
N TYR A 262 2.48 1.18 10.01
CA TYR A 262 3.68 1.99 9.85
C TYR A 262 4.82 1.20 9.20
N GLU A 263 5.10 -0.02 9.67
CA GLU A 263 6.15 -0.86 9.08
C GLU A 263 5.82 -1.23 7.62
N ILE A 264 4.54 -1.46 7.27
CA ILE A 264 4.11 -1.64 5.87
C ILE A 264 4.42 -0.39 5.04
N LEU A 265 3.96 0.79 5.45
CA LEU A 265 4.19 2.03 4.70
C LEU A 265 5.68 2.39 4.64
N LEU A 266 6.45 2.09 5.68
CA LEU A 266 7.91 2.27 5.73
C LEU A 266 8.65 1.33 4.76
N ILE A 267 8.10 0.16 4.43
CA ILE A 267 8.66 -0.71 3.38
C ILE A 267 8.51 -0.07 2.00
N GLU A 268 7.34 0.50 1.70
CA GLU A 268 7.01 0.98 0.35
C GLU A 268 7.51 2.40 0.07
N PHE A 269 7.61 3.24 1.11
CA PHE A 269 8.08 4.63 1.01
C PHE A 269 9.48 4.86 1.62
N GLY A 270 10.01 3.97 2.46
CA GLY A 270 11.41 4.01 2.92
C GLY A 270 11.80 5.13 3.89
N HIS A 271 10.91 6.10 4.14
CA HIS A 271 11.15 7.25 5.01
C HIS A 271 10.66 7.01 6.46
N PRO A 272 11.57 6.90 7.45
CA PRO A 272 11.16 6.85 8.84
C PRO A 272 10.75 8.24 9.33
N MET A 273 9.57 8.31 9.93
CA MET A 273 9.11 9.42 10.77
C MET A 273 9.98 9.55 12.04
N PRO A 274 9.86 10.65 12.80
CA PRO A 274 10.42 10.74 14.15
C PRO A 274 9.98 9.58 15.07
N GLU A 275 10.84 9.18 16.00
CA GLU A 275 10.48 8.17 17.01
C GLU A 275 9.34 8.70 17.91
N GLN A 276 8.35 7.84 18.21
CA GLN A 276 7.22 8.14 19.09
C GLN A 276 6.29 9.24 18.56
N ILE A 277 5.79 9.06 17.33
CA ILE A 277 4.81 9.93 16.65
C ILE A 277 3.57 10.13 17.55
N PRO A 278 3.18 11.36 17.90
CA PRO A 278 1.99 11.60 18.72
C PRO A 278 0.69 11.25 17.98
N VAL A 279 -0.19 10.48 18.62
CA VAL A 279 -1.54 10.18 18.12
C VAL A 279 -2.58 10.56 19.18
N TYR A 280 -3.48 11.48 18.85
CA TYR A 280 -4.50 12.01 19.74
C TYR A 280 -5.88 11.47 19.38
N PHE A 281 -6.50 10.73 20.30
CA PHE A 281 -7.88 10.26 20.19
C PHE A 281 -8.85 11.25 20.82
N TYR A 282 -9.83 11.69 20.04
CA TYR A 282 -10.89 12.61 20.44
C TYR A 282 -12.25 11.91 20.34
N ASN A 283 -13.19 12.27 21.22
CA ASN A 283 -14.60 12.00 20.94
C ASN A 283 -15.09 12.89 19.78
N GLU A 284 -16.19 12.51 19.15
CA GLU A 284 -16.79 13.23 18.02
C GLU A 284 -17.03 14.73 18.31
N THR A 285 -17.49 15.10 19.51
CA THR A 285 -17.80 16.49 19.86
C THR A 285 -16.55 17.37 19.93
N ASP A 286 -15.48 16.87 20.53
CA ASP A 286 -14.21 17.60 20.63
C ASP A 286 -13.49 17.65 19.27
N TYR A 287 -13.54 16.59 18.46
CA TYR A 287 -12.95 16.58 17.11
C TYR A 287 -13.62 17.60 16.19
N LEU A 288 -14.96 17.62 16.17
CA LEU A 288 -15.75 18.57 15.37
C LEU A 288 -15.63 20.03 15.85
N ALA A 289 -15.02 20.28 17.01
CA ALA A 289 -14.72 21.62 17.51
C ALA A 289 -13.41 22.19 16.92
N ILE A 290 -12.54 21.36 16.33
CA ILE A 290 -11.30 21.77 15.66
C ILE A 290 -11.67 22.27 14.25
N LYS A 291 -11.69 23.60 14.07
CA LYS A 291 -12.24 24.24 12.86
C LYS A 291 -11.41 24.02 11.60
N GLU A 292 -10.15 23.69 11.81
CA GLU A 292 -9.15 23.45 10.79
C GLU A 292 -9.23 22.02 10.22
N LEU A 293 -9.98 21.11 10.85
CA LEU A 293 -10.20 19.75 10.36
C LEU A 293 -11.50 19.64 9.53
N PRO A 294 -11.51 18.84 8.46
CA PRO A 294 -12.76 18.55 7.75
C PRO A 294 -13.70 17.72 8.65
N PRO A 295 -14.99 18.10 8.81
CA PRO A 295 -15.91 17.42 9.73
C PRO A 295 -16.23 15.97 9.30
N TRP A 296 -16.04 15.66 8.02
CA TRP A 296 -16.17 14.32 7.44
C TRP A 296 -14.93 13.44 7.63
N SER A 297 -13.78 13.99 8.05
CA SER A 297 -12.57 13.22 8.28
C SER A 297 -12.66 12.43 9.60
N ILE A 298 -12.03 11.26 9.63
CA ILE A 298 -11.95 10.37 10.80
C ILE A 298 -10.54 10.37 11.37
N ALA A 299 -9.54 10.50 10.52
CA ALA A 299 -8.18 10.85 10.91
C ALA A 299 -7.76 12.12 10.19
N ALA A 300 -6.77 12.83 10.74
CA ALA A 300 -6.07 13.92 10.09
C ALA A 300 -4.62 14.00 10.57
N TRP A 301 -3.68 14.14 9.64
CA TRP A 301 -2.29 14.49 9.96
C TRP A 301 -2.12 16.00 10.20
N GLU A 302 -1.22 16.33 11.12
CA GLU A 302 -0.83 17.68 11.51
C GLU A 302 0.64 17.95 11.13
N PRO A 303 0.90 18.60 9.99
CA PRO A 303 2.27 18.89 9.56
C PRO A 303 3.02 19.84 10.50
N ALA A 304 2.32 20.69 11.26
CA ALA A 304 2.99 21.66 12.14
C ALA A 304 3.53 21.04 13.44
N THR A 305 3.10 19.82 13.79
CA THR A 305 3.51 19.13 15.02
C THR A 305 3.88 17.65 14.81
N ASP A 306 3.91 17.17 13.56
CA ASP A 306 4.05 15.76 13.18
C ASP A 306 3.11 14.82 13.97
N SER A 307 1.87 15.24 14.20
CA SER A 307 0.90 14.47 15.01
C SER A 307 -0.28 13.97 14.20
N MET A 308 -0.91 12.89 14.67
CA MET A 308 -2.16 12.36 14.13
C MET A 308 -3.31 12.71 15.07
N LYS A 309 -4.45 13.13 14.53
CA LYS A 309 -5.70 13.32 15.26
C LYS A 309 -6.70 12.28 14.76
N ILE A 310 -7.38 11.57 15.66
CA ILE A 310 -8.35 10.52 15.32
C ILE A 310 -9.68 10.77 16.05
N LYS A 311 -10.79 10.69 15.32
CA LYS A 311 -12.16 10.81 15.78
C LYS A 311 -12.73 9.43 16.13
N LEU A 312 -13.21 9.25 17.35
CA LEU A 312 -13.89 8.02 17.78
C LEU A 312 -15.37 8.05 17.34
N GLU A 313 -15.70 7.45 16.18
CA GLU A 313 -17.06 7.50 15.62
C GLU A 313 -18.05 6.45 16.18
N ALA A 314 -17.61 5.24 16.53
CA ALA A 314 -18.50 4.14 16.93
C ALA A 314 -17.94 3.36 18.12
N ALA A 315 -18.81 2.60 18.81
CA ALA A 315 -18.54 1.95 20.10
C ALA A 315 -17.52 0.79 20.10
N HIS A 316 -16.93 0.45 18.95
CA HIS A 316 -15.93 -0.61 18.79
C HIS A 316 -14.93 -0.23 17.68
N VAL A 317 -13.74 -0.84 17.71
CA VAL A 317 -12.76 -0.75 16.61
C VAL A 317 -13.44 -1.13 15.29
N ASN A 318 -13.45 -0.20 14.34
CA ASN A 318 -14.01 -0.43 13.01
C ASN A 318 -12.91 -0.32 11.93
N ASN A 319 -13.14 -0.95 10.77
CA ASN A 319 -12.14 -0.99 9.69
C ASN A 319 -11.96 0.37 8.99
N GLN A 320 -12.93 1.28 9.10
CA GLN A 320 -12.88 2.64 8.53
C GLN A 320 -11.86 3.51 9.29
N ASP A 321 -11.79 3.41 10.62
CA ASP A 321 -10.83 4.18 11.42
C ASP A 321 -9.37 3.79 11.09
N LEU A 322 -9.11 2.48 10.90
CA LEU A 322 -7.80 1.97 10.48
C LEU A 322 -7.46 2.36 9.03
N MET A 323 -8.45 2.40 8.15
CA MET A 323 -8.31 2.83 6.76
C MET A 323 -7.95 4.32 6.69
N SER A 324 -8.69 5.18 7.41
CA SER A 324 -8.41 6.61 7.50
C SER A 324 -7.07 6.90 8.19
N PHE A 325 -6.72 6.18 9.27
CA PHE A 325 -5.37 6.31 9.87
C PHE A 325 -4.26 5.99 8.87
N ARG A 326 -4.41 4.94 8.06
CA ARG A 326 -3.43 4.55 7.05
C ARG A 326 -3.30 5.56 5.91
N HIS A 327 -4.42 6.14 5.49
CA HIS A 327 -4.45 7.24 4.51
C HIS A 327 -3.58 8.42 4.99
N GLU A 328 -3.87 8.94 6.18
CA GLU A 328 -3.14 10.08 6.77
C GLU A 328 -1.68 9.75 7.07
N LEU A 329 -1.38 8.53 7.53
CA LEU A 329 -0.01 8.10 7.77
C LEU A 329 0.81 7.97 6.48
N THR A 330 0.17 7.70 5.34
CA THR A 330 0.82 7.73 4.02
C THR A 330 1.23 9.16 3.65
N HIS A 331 0.34 10.15 3.86
CA HIS A 331 0.67 11.56 3.70
C HIS A 331 1.82 11.98 4.63
N ALA A 332 1.79 11.62 5.91
CA ALA A 332 2.85 11.94 6.85
C ALA A 332 4.22 11.34 6.45
N ILE A 333 4.27 10.06 6.08
CA ILE A 333 5.52 9.40 5.66
C ILE A 333 6.09 10.00 4.37
N THR A 334 5.22 10.37 3.42
CA THR A 334 5.67 10.96 2.15
C THR A 334 6.10 12.44 2.29
N LEU A 335 5.43 13.22 3.15
CA LEU A 335 5.63 14.67 3.29
C LEU A 335 6.58 15.09 4.43
N SER A 336 6.82 14.23 5.42
CA SER A 336 7.87 14.43 6.44
C SER A 336 9.30 14.21 5.93
N SER A 337 9.44 13.66 4.72
CA SER A 337 10.73 13.48 4.08
C SER A 337 11.45 14.83 3.97
N ILE A 338 12.66 14.92 4.53
CA ILE A 338 13.33 16.19 4.85
C ILE A 338 13.93 16.84 3.58
N ASP A 339 13.08 17.31 2.67
CA ASP A 339 13.28 18.51 1.84
C ASP A 339 11.96 19.01 1.22
N SER A 340 11.00 19.39 2.07
CA SER A 340 9.70 19.98 1.66
C SER A 340 9.80 21.32 0.91
N SER A 341 11.02 21.75 0.53
CA SER A 341 11.29 22.99 -0.20
C SER A 341 11.53 22.81 -1.70
N LEU A 342 11.64 21.57 -2.19
CA LEU A 342 12.11 21.28 -3.56
C LEU A 342 11.11 20.57 -4.49
N TYR A 343 9.99 20.03 -3.98
CA TYR A 343 9.06 19.27 -4.82
C TYR A 343 7.62 19.27 -4.30
N GLU A 344 6.67 19.59 -5.18
CA GLU A 344 5.24 19.37 -4.96
C GLU A 344 4.76 18.34 -5.99
N ALA A 345 4.52 17.11 -5.53
CA ALA A 345 3.74 16.16 -6.31
C ALA A 345 2.29 16.69 -6.45
N PRO A 346 1.62 16.52 -7.60
CA PRO A 346 0.26 17.01 -7.77
C PRO A 346 -0.68 16.28 -6.82
N THR A 347 -1.72 16.96 -6.33
CA THR A 347 -2.66 16.42 -5.34
C THR A 347 -3.22 15.04 -5.75
N TRP A 348 -3.50 14.79 -7.04
CA TRP A 348 -4.01 13.49 -7.49
C TRP A 348 -3.03 12.34 -7.26
N PHE A 349 -1.73 12.61 -7.30
CA PHE A 349 -0.71 11.60 -7.07
C PHE A 349 -0.60 11.29 -5.57
N MET A 350 -0.65 12.32 -4.73
CA MET A 350 -0.60 12.19 -3.27
C MET A 350 -1.84 11.46 -2.73
N GLU A 351 -3.03 11.94 -3.06
CA GLU A 351 -4.29 11.30 -2.68
C GLU A 351 -4.46 9.92 -3.34
N GLY A 352 -3.98 9.76 -4.58
CA GLY A 352 -4.00 8.49 -5.28
C GLY A 352 -3.14 7.43 -4.59
N ALA A 353 -1.95 7.79 -4.11
CA ALA A 353 -1.09 6.91 -3.33
C ALA A 353 -1.67 6.62 -1.94
N ALA A 354 -2.11 7.64 -1.20
CA ALA A 354 -2.72 7.46 0.12
C ALA A 354 -3.96 6.55 0.05
N THR A 355 -4.82 6.75 -0.95
CA THR A 355 -5.99 5.90 -1.19
C THR A 355 -5.67 4.54 -1.79
N TYR A 356 -4.58 4.38 -2.54
CA TYR A 356 -4.09 3.06 -2.95
C TYR A 356 -3.60 2.25 -1.74
N PHE A 357 -2.85 2.90 -0.85
CA PHE A 357 -2.26 2.25 0.32
C PHE A 357 -3.21 2.04 1.48
N GLU A 358 -4.44 2.58 1.47
CA GLU A 358 -5.53 2.28 2.43
C GLU A 358 -5.73 0.78 2.72
N GLN A 359 -5.22 -0.12 1.88
CA GLN A 359 -5.36 -1.59 1.93
C GLN A 359 -6.84 -1.97 1.97
N ALA A 360 -7.48 -1.70 0.83
CA ALA A 360 -8.91 -1.81 0.66
C ALA A 360 -9.48 -3.14 1.18
N GLN A 361 -10.41 -3.02 2.12
CA GLN A 361 -11.50 -3.99 2.17
C GLN A 361 -12.16 -4.01 0.80
N PRO A 362 -12.52 -5.18 0.22
CA PRO A 362 -13.15 -5.25 -1.11
C PRO A 362 -14.30 -4.25 -1.28
N TYR A 363 -15.08 -4.02 -0.23
CA TYR A 363 -16.18 -3.04 -0.15
C TYR A 363 -15.86 -1.62 -0.65
N TYR A 364 -14.71 -1.03 -0.29
CA TYR A 364 -14.40 0.36 -0.65
C TYR A 364 -13.87 0.49 -2.08
N ASP A 365 -13.06 -0.48 -2.54
CA ASP A 365 -12.66 -0.59 -3.94
C ASP A 365 -13.88 -0.77 -4.86
N LEU A 366 -14.92 -1.50 -4.42
CA LEU A 366 -16.18 -1.66 -5.15
C LEU A 366 -17.00 -0.36 -5.23
N ALA A 367 -17.04 0.43 -4.15
CA ALA A 367 -17.70 1.73 -4.15
C ALA A 367 -17.02 2.68 -5.15
N ARG A 368 -15.69 2.81 -5.08
CA ARG A 368 -14.87 3.61 -6.00
C ARG A 368 -14.97 3.12 -7.44
N SER A 369 -14.85 1.81 -7.67
CA SER A 369 -14.99 1.18 -9.01
C SER A 369 -16.36 1.44 -9.65
N ARG A 370 -17.45 1.50 -8.87
CA ARG A 370 -18.79 1.83 -9.40
C ARG A 370 -18.89 3.28 -9.84
N VAL A 371 -18.36 4.22 -9.05
CA VAL A 371 -18.35 5.64 -9.41
C VAL A 371 -17.49 5.86 -10.66
N LEU A 372 -16.32 5.24 -10.72
CA LEU A 372 -15.41 5.29 -11.86
C LEU A 372 -16.00 4.69 -13.14
N TYR A 373 -16.62 3.50 -13.05
CA TYR A 373 -17.35 2.88 -14.17
C TYR A 373 -18.47 3.78 -14.68
N LYS A 374 -19.27 4.36 -13.77
CA LYS A 374 -20.36 5.27 -14.15
C LYS A 374 -19.83 6.53 -14.83
N ALA A 375 -18.75 7.11 -14.33
CA ALA A 375 -18.12 8.29 -14.95
C ALA A 375 -17.53 7.98 -16.33
N LEU A 376 -16.95 6.77 -16.53
CA LEU A 376 -16.52 6.31 -17.85
C LEU A 376 -17.70 6.21 -18.84
N GLN A 377 -18.80 5.56 -18.44
CA GLN A 377 -20.00 5.41 -19.29
C GLN A 377 -20.68 6.75 -19.61
N ASP A 378 -20.75 7.66 -18.64
CA ASP A 378 -21.33 8.99 -18.81
C ASP A 378 -20.36 9.97 -19.54
N ASN A 379 -19.13 9.56 -19.89
CA ASN A 379 -18.03 10.39 -20.40
C ASN A 379 -17.77 11.64 -19.51
N LYS A 380 -17.67 11.40 -18.20
CA LYS A 380 -17.43 12.38 -17.13
C LYS A 380 -16.07 12.24 -16.45
N LEU A 381 -15.20 11.33 -16.91
CA LEU A 381 -13.87 11.18 -16.32
C LEU A 381 -13.09 12.49 -16.41
N ILE A 382 -12.48 12.90 -15.31
CA ILE A 382 -11.73 14.15 -15.23
C ILE A 382 -10.37 13.96 -15.95
N ALA A 383 -9.76 15.05 -16.41
CA ALA A 383 -8.39 15.03 -16.94
C ALA A 383 -7.40 15.36 -15.82
N PHE A 384 -6.34 14.58 -15.66
CA PHE A 384 -5.35 14.83 -14.61
C PHE A 384 -4.58 16.14 -14.85
N SER A 385 -4.51 16.61 -16.10
CA SER A 385 -4.03 17.96 -16.42
C SER A 385 -4.89 19.07 -15.80
N ASP A 386 -6.21 18.88 -15.71
CA ASP A 386 -7.12 19.85 -15.11
C ASP A 386 -7.00 19.89 -13.59
N ILE A 387 -6.72 18.72 -12.99
CA ILE A 387 -6.57 18.51 -11.54
C ILE A 387 -5.18 18.97 -11.04
N ALA A 388 -4.13 18.72 -11.83
CA ALA A 388 -2.76 19.13 -11.49
C ALA A 388 -2.51 20.64 -11.67
N ALA A 389 -3.34 21.34 -12.45
CA ALA A 389 -3.21 22.78 -12.69
C ALA A 389 -3.86 23.66 -11.61
N ASP A 390 -4.83 23.12 -10.86
CA ASP A 390 -5.58 23.85 -9.84
C ASP A 390 -6.18 22.87 -8.81
N SER A 391 -5.55 22.78 -7.63
CA SER A 391 -6.01 21.92 -6.54
C SER A 391 -7.34 22.37 -5.94
N THR A 392 -7.81 23.60 -6.19
CA THR A 392 -9.12 24.05 -5.67
C THR A 392 -10.30 23.38 -6.40
N LYS A 393 -10.10 22.88 -7.63
CA LYS A 393 -11.11 22.08 -8.34
C LYS A 393 -11.47 20.76 -7.65
N TRP A 394 -10.65 20.28 -6.71
CA TRP A 394 -10.99 19.15 -5.83
C TRP A 394 -12.24 19.41 -4.99
N LEU A 395 -12.48 20.67 -4.64
CA LEU A 395 -13.58 21.09 -3.76
C LEU A 395 -14.88 21.38 -4.52
N GLU A 396 -14.83 21.48 -5.86
CA GLU A 396 -16.00 21.76 -6.71
C GLU A 396 -16.59 20.51 -7.39
N ALA A 397 -15.89 19.37 -7.35
CA ALA A 397 -16.26 18.15 -8.06
C ALA A 397 -16.79 17.03 -7.13
N ASP A 398 -17.25 15.93 -7.73
CA ASP A 398 -17.67 14.72 -6.99
C ASP A 398 -16.43 14.09 -6.32
N VAL A 399 -16.25 14.40 -5.03
CA VAL A 399 -15.11 13.96 -4.21
C VAL A 399 -14.91 12.43 -4.31
N GLY A 400 -16.00 11.65 -4.34
CA GLY A 400 -15.93 10.19 -4.47
C GLY A 400 -15.38 9.73 -5.82
N LEU A 401 -15.65 10.47 -6.91
CA LEU A 401 -15.06 10.22 -8.21
C LEU A 401 -13.57 10.56 -8.23
N ILE A 402 -13.17 11.69 -7.65
CA ILE A 402 -11.77 12.15 -7.71
C ILE A 402 -10.85 11.14 -7.00
N TYR A 403 -11.19 10.69 -5.79
CA TYR A 403 -10.41 9.65 -5.10
C TYR A 403 -10.40 8.32 -5.88
N ALA A 404 -11.51 7.95 -6.54
CA ALA A 404 -11.58 6.74 -7.36
C ALA A 404 -10.69 6.81 -8.62
N GLU A 405 -10.65 7.97 -9.29
CA GLU A 405 -9.77 8.22 -10.44
C GLU A 405 -8.30 8.25 -10.01
N ALA A 406 -7.98 8.99 -8.94
CA ALA A 406 -6.64 9.10 -8.39
C ALA A 406 -6.06 7.73 -7.98
N GLN A 407 -6.82 6.95 -7.20
CA GLN A 407 -6.45 5.59 -6.81
C GLN A 407 -6.26 4.67 -8.03
N SER A 408 -7.19 4.70 -8.98
CA SER A 408 -7.14 3.85 -10.18
C SER A 408 -5.96 4.18 -11.08
N PHE A 409 -5.66 5.46 -11.28
CA PHE A 409 -4.54 5.87 -12.12
C PHE A 409 -3.19 5.63 -11.45
N TYR A 410 -3.05 5.93 -10.15
CA TYR A 410 -1.86 5.55 -9.38
C TYR A 410 -1.64 4.02 -9.42
N GLY A 411 -2.69 3.23 -9.18
CA GLY A 411 -2.62 1.77 -9.28
C GLY A 411 -2.28 1.24 -10.68
N TYR A 412 -2.73 1.93 -11.74
CA TYR A 412 -2.30 1.64 -13.11
C TYR A 412 -0.81 1.91 -13.33
N LEU A 413 -0.29 3.04 -12.83
CA LEU A 413 1.13 3.36 -12.91
C LEU A 413 1.97 2.31 -12.16
N VAL A 414 1.56 1.94 -10.94
CA VAL A 414 2.19 0.86 -10.16
C VAL A 414 2.18 -0.47 -10.94
N ALA A 415 1.06 -0.84 -11.57
CA ALA A 415 0.93 -2.08 -12.32
C ALA A 415 1.77 -2.12 -13.62
N GLN A 416 2.01 -0.97 -14.28
CA GLN A 416 2.78 -0.90 -15.52
C GLN A 416 4.29 -0.72 -15.29
N TYR A 417 4.68 0.08 -14.29
CA TYR A 417 6.06 0.55 -14.11
C TYR A 417 6.71 0.05 -12.81
N GLY A 418 5.94 -0.56 -11.91
CA GLY A 418 6.42 -1.10 -10.63
C GLY A 418 6.35 -0.06 -9.50
N GLU A 419 5.83 -0.48 -8.35
CA GLU A 419 5.58 0.35 -7.16
C GLU A 419 6.80 1.16 -6.71
N THR A 420 7.95 0.49 -6.55
CA THR A 420 9.21 1.14 -6.14
C THR A 420 9.65 2.26 -7.09
N ASN A 421 9.42 2.09 -8.40
CA ASN A 421 9.79 3.11 -9.39
C ASN A 421 8.80 4.29 -9.36
N ILE A 422 7.50 4.02 -9.17
CA ILE A 422 6.50 5.08 -9.01
C ILE A 422 6.70 5.85 -7.70
N ASN A 423 7.10 5.20 -6.61
CA ASN A 423 7.39 5.89 -5.36
C ASN A 423 8.66 6.76 -5.42
N GLU A 424 9.61 6.49 -6.32
CA GLU A 424 10.79 7.35 -6.57
C GLU A 424 10.40 8.78 -6.98
N ILE A 425 9.18 8.99 -7.49
CA ILE A 425 8.59 10.31 -7.80
C ILE A 425 8.60 11.23 -6.57
N TYR A 426 8.29 10.73 -5.37
CA TYR A 426 8.31 11.53 -4.14
C TYR A 426 9.70 12.04 -3.75
N TYR A 427 10.76 11.39 -4.24
CA TYR A 427 12.13 11.58 -3.74
C TYR A 427 13.07 12.24 -4.77
N THR A 428 12.54 12.57 -5.95
CA THR A 428 13.32 13.14 -7.05
C THR A 428 13.11 14.64 -7.16
N ALA A 429 14.12 15.41 -6.75
CA ALA A 429 14.12 16.88 -6.81
C ALA A 429 14.29 17.43 -8.25
N ASP A 430 13.25 17.28 -9.09
CA ASP A 430 13.08 17.97 -10.38
C ASP A 430 11.59 18.32 -10.59
N ASN A 431 11.11 18.63 -11.79
CA ASN A 431 9.69 18.87 -12.05
C ASN A 431 8.93 17.54 -12.23
N PHE A 432 7.75 17.38 -11.60
CA PHE A 432 6.95 16.14 -11.63
C PHE A 432 6.79 15.54 -13.02
N THR A 433 6.40 16.35 -14.01
CA THR A 433 6.21 15.89 -15.39
C THR A 433 7.50 15.29 -15.96
N LYS A 434 8.69 15.86 -15.67
CA LYS A 434 9.95 15.26 -16.12
C LYS A 434 10.27 13.95 -15.41
N VAL A 435 9.97 13.84 -14.12
CA VAL A 435 10.28 12.64 -13.32
C VAL A 435 9.42 11.47 -13.78
N ILE A 436 8.11 11.68 -13.94
CA ILE A 436 7.22 10.65 -14.49
C ILE A 436 7.55 10.33 -15.95
N ASP A 437 7.91 11.31 -16.79
CA ASP A 437 8.39 11.07 -18.15
C ASP A 437 9.69 10.23 -18.17
N GLN A 438 10.61 10.43 -17.22
CA GLN A 438 11.86 9.66 -17.11
C GLN A 438 11.64 8.21 -16.65
N ILE A 439 10.77 8.00 -15.67
CA ILE A 439 10.45 6.66 -15.13
C ILE A 439 9.65 5.84 -16.14
N THR A 440 8.66 6.45 -16.79
CA THR A 440 7.72 5.75 -17.66
C THR A 440 8.14 5.73 -19.13
N ASN A 441 8.96 6.69 -19.58
CA ASN A 441 9.23 6.99 -20.98
C ASN A 441 7.96 7.37 -21.79
N HIS A 442 6.95 7.94 -21.11
CA HIS A 442 5.70 8.42 -21.69
C HIS A 442 5.31 9.76 -21.07
N SER A 443 4.64 10.64 -21.83
CA SER A 443 4.10 11.87 -21.26
C SER A 443 2.91 11.58 -20.34
N LEU A 444 2.65 12.44 -19.35
CA LEU A 444 1.45 12.34 -18.50
C LEU A 444 0.13 12.20 -19.31
N ALA A 445 0.04 12.86 -20.47
CA ALA A 445 -1.12 12.75 -21.37
C ALA A 445 -1.21 11.39 -22.07
N ASP A 446 -0.09 10.79 -22.46
CA ASP A 446 -0.05 9.43 -23.03
C ASP A 446 -0.41 8.38 -21.98
N LEU A 447 0.05 8.57 -20.73
CA LEU A 447 -0.28 7.74 -19.58
C LEU A 447 -1.77 7.80 -19.26
N GLU A 448 -2.36 9.00 -19.18
CA GLU A 448 -3.80 9.18 -18.97
C GLU A 448 -4.64 8.51 -20.07
N ALA A 449 -4.25 8.70 -21.34
CA ALA A 449 -4.95 8.07 -22.47
C ALA A 449 -4.85 6.54 -22.43
N SER A 450 -3.68 6.01 -22.05
CA SER A 450 -3.45 4.56 -21.92
C SER A 450 -4.21 3.95 -20.74
N TRP A 451 -4.27 4.67 -19.61
CA TRP A 451 -5.10 4.30 -18.46
C TRP A 451 -6.59 4.28 -18.81
N LYS A 452 -7.13 5.34 -19.45
CA LYS A 452 -8.55 5.39 -19.87
C LYS A 452 -8.90 4.25 -20.83
N LEU A 453 -7.97 3.86 -21.72
CA LEU A 453 -8.13 2.69 -22.58
C LEU A 453 -8.11 1.36 -21.79
N ALA A 454 -7.15 1.18 -20.88
CA ALA A 454 -7.05 -0.01 -20.03
C ALA A 454 -8.28 -0.18 -19.13
N LEU A 455 -8.78 0.92 -18.56
CA LEU A 455 -9.98 1.00 -17.75
C LEU A 455 -11.23 0.56 -18.56
N ALA A 456 -11.38 1.08 -19.78
CA ALA A 456 -12.45 0.65 -20.69
C ALA A 456 -12.32 -0.83 -21.12
N GLN A 457 -11.10 -1.37 -21.20
CA GLN A 457 -10.85 -2.78 -21.47
C GLN A 457 -11.23 -3.67 -20.28
N SER A 458 -10.84 -3.33 -19.05
CA SER A 458 -11.21 -4.08 -17.83
C SER A 458 -12.72 -4.15 -17.56
N TYR A 459 -13.51 -3.23 -18.14
CA TYR A 459 -14.98 -3.26 -18.07
C TYR A 459 -15.67 -3.88 -19.29
N SER A 460 -14.95 -4.13 -20.39
CA SER A 460 -15.52 -4.71 -21.63
C SER A 460 -15.09 -6.15 -21.87
N THR A 461 -13.95 -6.57 -21.33
CA THR A 461 -13.59 -7.97 -21.14
C THR A 461 -13.62 -8.27 -19.64
N ALA A 462 -14.05 -9.48 -19.25
CA ALA A 462 -14.05 -9.93 -17.85
C ALA A 462 -12.62 -10.23 -17.35
N THR A 463 -11.71 -9.27 -17.51
CA THR A 463 -10.28 -9.37 -17.24
C THR A 463 -10.01 -8.67 -15.91
N PRO A 464 -9.56 -9.38 -14.87
CA PRO A 464 -9.42 -8.78 -13.54
C PRO A 464 -8.35 -7.68 -13.48
N LEU A 465 -8.71 -6.57 -12.85
CA LEU A 465 -7.77 -5.90 -11.95
C LEU A 465 -7.86 -6.64 -10.60
N ASN A 466 -6.73 -6.99 -9.99
CA ASN A 466 -6.63 -7.59 -8.65
C ASN A 466 -7.48 -8.87 -8.38
N GLY A 467 -7.75 -9.69 -9.40
CA GLY A 467 -8.41 -11.00 -9.23
C GLY A 467 -9.92 -10.95 -9.00
N GLN A 468 -10.56 -9.77 -9.12
CA GLN A 468 -12.01 -9.61 -9.07
C GLN A 468 -12.59 -9.55 -10.50
N ILE A 469 -13.74 -10.19 -10.72
CA ILE A 469 -14.53 -10.01 -11.96
C ILE A 469 -15.79 -9.21 -11.64
N PHE A 470 -16.00 -8.13 -12.38
CA PHE A 470 -17.26 -7.38 -12.39
C PHE A 470 -18.20 -7.97 -13.46
N PHE A 471 -19.45 -8.22 -13.06
CA PHE A 471 -20.53 -8.49 -14.01
C PHE A 471 -21.32 -7.20 -14.27
N MET A 472 -22.09 -7.19 -15.36
CA MET A 472 -23.08 -6.13 -15.58
C MET A 472 -24.07 -6.07 -14.40
N GLU A 473 -24.59 -4.89 -14.11
CA GLU A 473 -25.61 -4.62 -13.09
C GLU A 473 -25.18 -4.74 -11.60
N GLY A 474 -23.87 -4.71 -11.31
CA GLY A 474 -23.37 -4.52 -9.94
C GLY A 474 -23.17 -5.80 -9.11
N ALA A 475 -23.17 -6.95 -9.79
CA ALA A 475 -22.69 -8.20 -9.23
C ALA A 475 -21.18 -8.40 -9.48
N TRP A 476 -20.49 -9.12 -8.59
CA TRP A 476 -19.05 -9.37 -8.69
C TRP A 476 -18.63 -10.71 -8.08
N TYR A 477 -17.41 -11.15 -8.40
CA TYR A 477 -16.84 -12.42 -7.96
C TYR A 477 -15.39 -12.29 -7.47
N GLU A 478 -15.06 -12.98 -6.38
CA GLU A 478 -13.69 -13.27 -5.93
C GLU A 478 -13.43 -14.79 -5.95
N GLY A 479 -12.27 -15.22 -6.45
CA GLY A 479 -11.88 -16.63 -6.43
C GLY A 479 -11.04 -17.05 -7.63
N GLY A 480 -10.94 -18.37 -7.85
CA GLY A 480 -10.18 -18.94 -8.96
C GLY A 480 -10.82 -18.69 -10.33
N ILE A 481 -10.00 -18.40 -11.33
CA ILE A 481 -10.43 -18.13 -12.70
C ILE A 481 -9.61 -18.98 -13.67
N LYS A 482 -10.28 -19.58 -14.66
CA LYS A 482 -9.68 -20.42 -15.68
C LYS A 482 -10.39 -20.17 -17.01
N ASN A 483 -9.62 -19.81 -18.05
CA ASN A 483 -10.15 -19.47 -19.38
C ASN A 483 -11.27 -18.39 -19.37
N GLY A 484 -11.24 -17.46 -18.41
CA GLY A 484 -12.26 -16.40 -18.26
C GLY A 484 -13.54 -16.84 -17.54
N LEU A 485 -13.58 -18.06 -16.99
CA LEU A 485 -14.70 -18.59 -16.20
C LEU A 485 -14.26 -18.86 -14.75
N GLN A 486 -15.21 -18.81 -13.82
CA GLN A 486 -15.00 -19.11 -12.40
C GLN A 486 -14.71 -20.60 -12.22
N GLU A 487 -13.71 -20.93 -11.40
CA GLU A 487 -13.18 -22.29 -11.21
C GLU A 487 -12.60 -22.46 -9.79
N GLY A 488 -12.93 -23.56 -9.11
CA GLY A 488 -12.46 -23.82 -7.75
C GLY A 488 -13.23 -23.02 -6.69
N GLN A 489 -12.61 -22.73 -5.55
CA GLN A 489 -13.26 -22.00 -4.47
C GLN A 489 -13.43 -20.51 -4.82
N GLY A 490 -14.59 -19.94 -4.51
CA GLY A 490 -14.84 -18.50 -4.64
C GLY A 490 -16.12 -18.03 -3.97
N LYS A 491 -16.39 -16.73 -4.09
CA LYS A 491 -17.61 -16.08 -3.61
C LYS A 491 -18.21 -15.17 -4.68
N TYR A 492 -19.53 -15.14 -4.76
CA TYR A 492 -20.31 -14.27 -5.65
C TYR A 492 -21.22 -13.36 -4.85
N PHE A 493 -21.23 -12.09 -5.26
CA PHE A 493 -21.96 -11.01 -4.62
C PHE A 493 -22.88 -10.35 -5.63
N ASP A 494 -24.06 -9.94 -5.19
CA ASP A 494 -25.03 -9.13 -5.94
C ASP A 494 -25.36 -7.88 -5.12
N ASN A 495 -25.08 -6.69 -5.66
CA ASN A 495 -25.30 -5.42 -4.98
C ASN A 495 -24.71 -5.42 -3.54
N ASP A 496 -23.43 -5.80 -3.46
CA ASP A 496 -22.60 -5.96 -2.24
C ASP A 496 -23.09 -7.01 -1.22
N LYS A 497 -24.15 -7.76 -1.52
CA LYS A 497 -24.63 -8.85 -0.67
C LYS A 497 -24.02 -10.15 -1.16
N LEU A 498 -23.36 -10.87 -0.25
CA LEU A 498 -22.90 -12.23 -0.51
C LEU A 498 -24.12 -13.09 -0.88
N VAL A 499 -24.14 -13.61 -2.11
CA VAL A 499 -25.19 -14.50 -2.61
C VAL A 499 -24.72 -15.95 -2.65
N TYR A 500 -23.43 -16.20 -2.89
CA TYR A 500 -22.88 -17.56 -2.84
C TYR A 500 -21.42 -17.59 -2.36
N SER A 501 -21.05 -18.65 -1.65
CA SER A 501 -19.68 -18.98 -1.28
C SER A 501 -19.48 -20.49 -1.38
N GLY A 502 -18.56 -20.96 -2.23
CA GLY A 502 -18.35 -22.40 -2.44
C GLY A 502 -17.54 -22.71 -3.71
N GLU A 503 -17.70 -23.93 -4.20
CA GLU A 503 -17.01 -24.43 -5.39
C GLU A 503 -17.65 -23.95 -6.71
N TYR A 504 -16.79 -23.73 -7.70
CA TYR A 504 -17.14 -23.34 -9.05
C TYR A 504 -16.49 -24.28 -10.06
N LYS A 505 -17.19 -24.48 -11.18
CA LYS A 505 -16.66 -25.18 -12.34
C LYS A 505 -17.25 -24.62 -13.61
N ASP A 506 -16.41 -24.29 -14.58
CA ASP A 506 -16.82 -23.74 -15.88
C ASP A 506 -17.84 -22.57 -15.75
N GLY A 507 -17.65 -21.72 -14.73
CA GLY A 507 -18.49 -20.55 -14.46
C GLY A 507 -19.81 -20.80 -13.72
N LYS A 508 -20.02 -22.00 -13.15
CA LYS A 508 -21.24 -22.37 -12.41
C LYS A 508 -20.93 -22.81 -10.99
N PHE A 509 -21.88 -22.60 -10.07
CA PHE A 509 -21.85 -23.21 -8.73
C PHE A 509 -21.90 -24.74 -8.86
N GLU A 510 -20.96 -25.41 -8.22
CA GLU A 510 -20.75 -26.86 -8.25
C GLU A 510 -20.26 -27.30 -6.86
N GLY A 511 -20.11 -28.60 -6.58
CA GLY A 511 -19.48 -29.09 -5.34
C GLY A 511 -20.21 -28.63 -4.07
N GLN A 512 -19.46 -28.34 -3.00
CA GLN A 512 -20.04 -27.83 -1.74
C GLN A 512 -20.13 -26.31 -1.75
N GLY A 513 -21.24 -25.76 -1.23
CA GLY A 513 -21.37 -24.32 -1.05
C GLY A 513 -22.50 -23.86 -0.14
N VAL A 514 -22.53 -22.54 0.07
CA VAL A 514 -23.54 -21.80 0.84
C VAL A 514 -24.17 -20.76 -0.07
N PHE A 515 -25.50 -20.81 -0.22
CA PHE A 515 -26.27 -19.86 -1.03
C PHE A 515 -27.18 -19.02 -0.12
N PHE A 516 -27.19 -17.70 -0.33
CA PHE A 516 -27.96 -16.73 0.45
C PHE A 516 -29.05 -16.13 -0.45
N TYR A 517 -30.31 -16.39 -0.13
CA TYR A 517 -31.45 -15.95 -0.93
C TYR A 517 -31.91 -14.54 -0.54
N LYS A 518 -32.40 -13.81 -1.55
CA LYS A 518 -33.13 -12.55 -1.34
C LYS A 518 -34.37 -12.81 -0.50
N GLY A 519 -34.33 -12.36 0.76
CA GLY A 519 -35.34 -12.65 1.78
C GLY A 519 -34.74 -13.13 3.11
N GLY A 520 -33.49 -13.60 3.12
CA GLY A 520 -32.78 -14.02 4.33
C GLY A 520 -32.69 -15.54 4.52
N ALA A 521 -33.31 -16.33 3.65
CA ALA A 521 -33.14 -17.78 3.64
C ALA A 521 -31.71 -18.17 3.20
N VAL A 522 -31.20 -19.29 3.69
CA VAL A 522 -29.83 -19.77 3.45
C VAL A 522 -29.83 -21.26 3.15
N TYR A 523 -29.22 -21.68 2.04
CA TYR A 523 -28.91 -23.07 1.73
C TYR A 523 -27.44 -23.40 2.02
N LYS A 524 -27.16 -24.61 2.49
CA LYS A 524 -25.82 -25.16 2.71
C LYS A 524 -25.78 -26.61 2.25
N GLY A 525 -24.99 -26.93 1.23
CA GLY A 525 -24.87 -28.30 0.73
C GLY A 525 -24.35 -28.40 -0.70
N GLU A 526 -24.70 -29.51 -1.35
CA GLU A 526 -24.25 -29.83 -2.71
C GLU A 526 -24.94 -28.98 -3.78
N MET A 527 -24.14 -28.46 -4.70
CA MET A 527 -24.52 -27.66 -5.86
C MET A 527 -24.09 -28.39 -7.13
N LYS A 528 -24.91 -28.27 -8.18
CA LYS A 528 -24.59 -28.82 -9.49
C LYS A 528 -25.10 -27.91 -10.59
N ALA A 529 -24.23 -27.52 -11.51
CA ALA A 529 -24.55 -26.67 -12.65
C ALA A 529 -25.35 -25.38 -12.30
N GLY A 530 -25.14 -24.82 -11.11
CA GLY A 530 -25.80 -23.59 -10.63
C GLY A 530 -27.00 -23.79 -9.70
N SER A 531 -27.44 -25.02 -9.40
CA SER A 531 -28.61 -25.28 -8.55
C SER A 531 -28.30 -26.22 -7.38
N PRO A 532 -29.01 -26.13 -6.23
CA PRO A 532 -28.95 -27.13 -5.17
C PRO A 532 -29.30 -28.52 -5.71
N ASN A 533 -28.40 -29.48 -5.52
CA ASN A 533 -28.52 -30.82 -6.11
C ASN A 533 -27.64 -31.81 -5.32
N GLY A 534 -28.25 -32.76 -4.63
CA GLY A 534 -27.58 -33.61 -3.64
C GLY A 534 -28.03 -33.28 -2.21
N TYR A 535 -27.24 -33.66 -1.21
CA TYR A 535 -27.60 -33.44 0.19
C TYR A 535 -27.36 -32.00 0.65
N GLY A 536 -28.27 -31.44 1.44
CA GLY A 536 -28.07 -30.13 2.05
C GLY A 536 -29.09 -29.75 3.12
N LYS A 537 -28.84 -28.59 3.72
CA LYS A 537 -29.70 -27.95 4.72
C LYS A 537 -30.21 -26.62 4.17
N TYR A 538 -31.52 -26.40 4.28
CA TYR A 538 -32.18 -25.15 3.89
C TYR A 538 -32.75 -24.50 5.14
N TYR A 539 -32.46 -23.22 5.36
CA TYR A 539 -32.94 -22.43 6.49
C TYR A 539 -33.80 -21.29 5.94
N TRP A 540 -35.04 -21.15 6.41
CA TRP A 540 -35.90 -20.03 6.06
C TRP A 540 -35.62 -18.82 6.97
N ALA A 541 -35.95 -17.62 6.49
CA ALA A 541 -35.78 -16.40 7.29
C ALA A 541 -36.70 -16.37 8.51
N GLU A 542 -37.83 -17.06 8.40
CA GLU A 542 -38.88 -17.23 9.39
C GLU A 542 -38.54 -18.27 10.47
N GLY A 543 -37.43 -19.01 10.34
CA GLY A 543 -36.92 -19.96 11.36
C GLY A 543 -37.19 -21.44 11.10
N ASP A 544 -38.05 -21.78 10.14
CA ASP A 544 -38.18 -23.16 9.64
C ASP A 544 -36.84 -23.63 9.06
N HIS A 545 -36.59 -24.95 9.04
CA HIS A 545 -35.45 -25.53 8.32
C HIS A 545 -35.69 -26.97 7.83
N TYR A 546 -34.97 -27.34 6.77
CA TYR A 546 -35.03 -28.65 6.12
C TYR A 546 -33.62 -29.24 6.03
N GLU A 547 -33.52 -30.56 6.15
CA GLU A 547 -32.29 -31.34 6.00
C GLU A 547 -32.58 -32.63 5.24
N GLY A 548 -32.01 -32.78 4.04
CA GLY A 548 -32.31 -33.91 3.16
C GLY A 548 -31.70 -33.75 1.78
N ASN A 549 -32.24 -34.48 0.79
CA ASN A 549 -31.76 -34.42 -0.59
C ASN A 549 -32.59 -33.44 -1.42
N LEU A 550 -31.91 -32.75 -2.34
CA LEU A 550 -32.52 -31.80 -3.27
C LEU A 550 -32.20 -32.20 -4.70
N VAL A 551 -33.14 -31.94 -5.62
CA VAL A 551 -32.93 -32.05 -7.06
C VAL A 551 -33.36 -30.74 -7.70
N ASN A 552 -32.39 -29.99 -8.22
CA ASN A 552 -32.60 -28.68 -8.86
C ASN A 552 -33.29 -27.63 -7.96
N GLY A 553 -33.05 -27.70 -6.65
CA GLY A 553 -33.68 -26.83 -5.65
C GLY A 553 -34.96 -27.36 -5.00
N GLU A 554 -35.55 -28.44 -5.52
CA GLU A 554 -36.75 -29.06 -4.93
C GLU A 554 -36.39 -30.20 -3.97
N PHE A 555 -37.10 -30.32 -2.84
CA PHE A 555 -36.91 -31.43 -1.89
C PHE A 555 -37.37 -32.76 -2.51
N GLU A 556 -36.53 -33.79 -2.42
CA GLU A 556 -36.72 -35.06 -3.11
C GLU A 556 -36.13 -36.22 -2.28
N GLY A 557 -36.78 -37.38 -2.28
CA GLY A 557 -36.34 -38.54 -1.49
C GLY A 557 -36.47 -38.32 0.02
N GLN A 558 -35.59 -38.93 0.82
CA GLN A 558 -35.67 -38.84 2.28
C GLN A 558 -35.19 -37.47 2.79
N GLY A 559 -35.95 -36.86 3.71
CA GLY A 559 -35.61 -35.60 4.36
C GLY A 559 -36.42 -35.29 5.62
N ILE A 560 -35.87 -34.40 6.45
CA ILE A 560 -36.44 -33.92 7.69
C ILE A 560 -36.79 -32.44 7.54
N TYR A 561 -37.99 -32.04 7.94
CA TYR A 561 -38.43 -30.65 8.00
C TYR A 561 -38.76 -30.30 9.44
N TYR A 562 -38.32 -29.13 9.89
CA TYR A 562 -38.50 -28.59 11.22
C TYR A 562 -39.24 -27.25 11.09
N TRP A 563 -40.43 -27.16 11.69
CA TRP A 563 -41.20 -25.92 11.75
C TRP A 563 -40.80 -25.09 12.97
N ILE A 564 -40.90 -23.76 12.88
CA ILE A 564 -40.59 -22.84 13.99
C ILE A 564 -41.48 -23.07 15.22
N ASN A 565 -42.67 -23.65 15.06
CA ASN A 565 -43.54 -24.01 16.19
C ASN A 565 -43.00 -25.20 17.01
N GLY A 566 -41.96 -25.90 16.55
CA GLY A 566 -41.34 -27.05 17.19
C GLY A 566 -41.76 -28.41 16.62
N ASP A 567 -42.68 -28.44 15.65
CA ASP A 567 -43.07 -29.67 14.95
C ASP A 567 -41.93 -30.15 14.03
N VAL A 568 -41.84 -31.47 13.80
CA VAL A 568 -40.82 -32.11 12.95
C VAL A 568 -41.45 -33.18 12.07
N TYR A 569 -41.31 -33.07 10.75
CA TYR A 569 -41.62 -34.13 9.79
C TYR A 569 -40.35 -34.89 9.41
N THR A 570 -40.41 -36.21 9.39
CA THR A 570 -39.37 -37.09 8.83
C THR A 570 -40.02 -38.04 7.84
N GLY A 571 -39.59 -38.04 6.58
CA GLY A 571 -40.18 -38.94 5.58
C GLY A 571 -39.74 -38.64 4.14
N GLU A 572 -40.51 -39.20 3.20
CA GLU A 572 -40.29 -39.06 1.77
C GLU A 572 -40.84 -37.74 1.21
N TRP A 573 -40.07 -37.15 0.30
CA TRP A 573 -40.34 -35.91 -0.41
C TRP A 573 -40.32 -36.15 -1.91
N LYS A 574 -41.14 -35.41 -2.64
CA LYS A 574 -41.15 -35.40 -4.10
C LYS A 574 -41.57 -34.02 -4.61
N ALA A 575 -40.78 -33.43 -5.51
CA ALA A 575 -41.05 -32.11 -6.07
C ALA A 575 -41.41 -31.05 -4.99
N GLY A 576 -40.64 -31.02 -3.89
CA GLY A 576 -40.82 -30.07 -2.79
C GLY A 576 -41.97 -30.38 -1.81
N LYS A 577 -42.68 -31.51 -1.97
CA LYS A 577 -43.85 -31.88 -1.15
C LYS A 577 -43.63 -33.20 -0.41
N GLN A 578 -44.23 -33.34 0.77
CA GLN A 578 -44.32 -34.62 1.49
C GLN A 578 -45.09 -35.63 0.62
N ASN A 579 -44.48 -36.77 0.31
CA ASN A 579 -45.03 -37.75 -0.61
C ASN A 579 -44.39 -39.12 -0.35
N GLY A 580 -45.18 -40.09 0.12
CA GLY A 580 -44.69 -41.40 0.59
C GLY A 580 -44.91 -41.60 2.09
N GLN A 581 -44.15 -42.50 2.72
CA GLN A 581 -44.27 -42.73 4.16
C GLN A 581 -43.56 -41.61 4.95
N GLY A 582 -44.18 -41.17 6.05
CA GLY A 582 -43.58 -40.19 6.94
C GLY A 582 -44.18 -40.14 8.34
N THR A 583 -43.47 -39.47 9.25
CA THR A 583 -43.86 -39.24 10.64
C THR A 583 -43.82 -37.74 10.92
N ILE A 584 -44.90 -37.19 11.47
CA ILE A 584 -44.92 -35.86 12.09
C ILE A 584 -44.84 -36.05 13.60
N ARG A 585 -43.85 -35.44 14.24
CA ARG A 585 -43.79 -35.23 15.69
C ARG A 585 -44.18 -33.79 15.99
N ASN A 586 -45.25 -33.59 16.74
CA ASN A 586 -45.67 -32.26 17.16
C ASN A 586 -44.83 -31.78 18.35
N ALA A 587 -44.77 -30.47 18.56
CA ALA A 587 -44.04 -29.83 19.67
C ALA A 587 -44.51 -30.27 21.07
N ASP A 588 -45.74 -30.80 21.21
CA ASP A 588 -46.27 -31.38 22.44
C ASP A 588 -45.81 -32.84 22.72
N GLY A 589 -45.04 -33.43 21.78
CA GLY A 589 -44.54 -34.80 21.85
C GLY A 589 -45.52 -35.86 21.34
N SER A 590 -46.66 -35.48 20.75
CA SER A 590 -47.52 -36.41 20.02
C SER A 590 -46.99 -36.71 18.62
N ASP A 591 -47.07 -37.98 18.20
CA ASP A 591 -46.59 -38.45 16.90
C ASP A 591 -47.75 -38.95 16.02
N PHE A 592 -47.76 -38.54 14.75
CA PHE A 592 -48.55 -39.14 13.68
C PHE A 592 -47.62 -39.85 12.69
N SER A 593 -47.98 -41.03 12.19
CA SER A 593 -47.26 -41.72 11.11
C SER A 593 -48.22 -42.27 10.09
N GLY A 594 -47.93 -42.06 8.80
CA GLY A 594 -48.84 -42.47 7.72
C GLY A 594 -48.30 -42.16 6.32
N LEU A 595 -49.20 -42.35 5.34
CA LEU A 595 -48.94 -42.04 3.93
C LEU A 595 -49.30 -40.58 3.63
N PHE A 596 -48.40 -39.88 2.96
CA PHE A 596 -48.58 -38.52 2.45
C PHE A 596 -48.66 -38.54 0.93
N ILE A 597 -49.53 -37.72 0.35
CA ILE A 597 -49.64 -37.53 -1.10
C ILE A 597 -49.71 -36.02 -1.35
N ASP A 598 -48.72 -35.49 -2.07
CA ASP A 598 -48.61 -34.09 -2.48
C ASP A 598 -48.80 -33.03 -1.36
N GLY A 599 -48.37 -33.37 -0.15
CA GLY A 599 -48.45 -32.54 1.06
C GLY A 599 -49.67 -32.82 1.96
N GLU A 600 -50.59 -33.71 1.55
CA GLU A 600 -51.78 -34.07 2.33
C GLU A 600 -51.67 -35.47 2.94
N ILE A 601 -52.26 -35.65 4.13
CA ILE A 601 -52.39 -36.96 4.77
C ILE A 601 -53.41 -37.79 3.97
N ALA A 602 -53.00 -38.94 3.46
CA ALA A 602 -53.88 -39.88 2.79
C ALA A 602 -54.69 -40.69 3.82
N TYR A 603 -55.92 -40.23 4.09
CA TYR A 603 -56.90 -41.01 4.84
C TYR A 603 -57.40 -42.19 3.99
N SER A 604 -57.32 -43.40 4.55
CA SER A 604 -57.76 -44.66 3.94
C SER A 604 -59.27 -44.88 4.02
#